data_AF-A0A9E5RQI8-F1
#
_entry.id   AF-A0A9E5RQI8-F1
#
_cell.length_a   1.000
_cell.length_b   1.000
_cell.length_c   1.000
_cell.angle_alpha   90.00
_cell.angle_beta   90.00
_cell.angle_gamma   90.00
#
_symmetry.space_group_name_H-M   'P 1'
#
loop_
_entity.id
_entity.type
_entity.pdbx_description
1 polymer ?
#
loop_
_entity_poly.entity_id
_entity_poly.type
_entity_poly.pdbx_seq_one_letter_code
_entity_poly.pdbx_strand_id
1 'polypeptide(L)' 'MKQSTANALLKAYNSLQEIVAELYSEFQKAMENRDDADAALLETRAEILFQQAEAIIAVLEEQNG' A
#
# COMPACT_ATOMS: atom_id res chain seq x y z
N MET A 1 12.86 -19.70 -0.18
CA MET A 1 11.46 -19.62 -0.71
C MET A 1 11.37 -20.16 -2.15
N LYS A 2 10.21 -20.68 -2.62
CA LYS A 2 10.03 -21.06 -4.04
C LYS A 2 9.87 -19.82 -4.92
N GLN A 3 10.36 -19.84 -6.16
CA GLN A 3 10.25 -18.70 -7.10
C GLN A 3 8.80 -18.26 -7.32
N SER A 4 7.87 -19.20 -7.44
CA SER A 4 6.44 -18.87 -7.63
C SER A 4 5.85 -18.13 -6.43
N THR A 5 6.29 -18.44 -5.21
CA THR A 5 5.88 -17.72 -4.00
C THR A 5 6.45 -16.31 -3.97
N ALA A 6 7.75 -16.15 -4.29
CA ALA A 6 8.38 -14.84 -4.37
C ALA A 6 7.70 -13.93 -5.41
N ASN A 7 7.38 -14.48 -6.59
CA ASN A 7 6.68 -13.75 -7.64
C ASN A 7 5.26 -13.34 -7.22
N ALA A 8 4.55 -14.20 -6.48
CA ALA A 8 3.22 -13.87 -5.97
C ALA A 8 3.27 -12.75 -4.93
N LEU A 9 4.23 -12.78 -4.02
CA LEU A 9 4.45 -11.72 -3.02
C LEU A 9 4.84 -10.40 -3.68
N LEU A 10 5.78 -10.42 -4.64
CA LEU A 10 6.17 -9.22 -5.38
C LEU A 10 4.99 -8.60 -6.13
N LYS A 11 4.15 -9.45 -6.76
CA LYS A 11 2.93 -8.98 -7.40
C LYS A 11 1.97 -8.33 -6.40
N ALA A 12 1.78 -8.93 -5.24
CA ALA A 12 0.91 -8.39 -4.19
C ALA A 12 1.43 -7.05 -3.67
N TYR A 13 2.74 -6.92 -3.42
CA TYR A 13 3.40 -5.67 -3.06
C TYR A 13 3.13 -4.57 -4.10
N ASN A 14 3.38 -4.85 -5.38
CA ASN A 14 3.17 -3.87 -6.45
C ASN A 14 1.70 -3.42 -6.53
N SER A 15 0.76 -4.35 -6.45
CA SER A 15 -0.67 -4.01 -6.46
C SER A 15 -1.10 -3.19 -5.24
N LEU A 16 -0.53 -3.45 -4.05
CA LEU A 16 -0.80 -2.63 -2.87
C LEU A 16 -0.25 -1.22 -3.04
N GLN A 17 0.95 -1.05 -3.60
CA GLN A 17 1.54 0.26 -3.87
C GLN A 17 0.67 1.09 -4.85
N GLU A 18 0.11 0.45 -5.88
CA GLU A 18 -0.85 1.09 -6.80
C GLU A 18 -2.10 1.57 -6.06
N ILE A 19 -2.72 0.71 -5.24
CA ILE A 19 -3.92 1.06 -4.44
C ILE A 19 -3.60 2.18 -3.44
N VAL A 20 -2.45 2.13 -2.77
CA VAL A 20 -2.01 3.17 -1.82
C VAL A 20 -1.89 4.51 -2.53
N ALA A 21 -1.28 4.54 -3.72
CA ALA A 21 -1.15 5.76 -4.51
C ALA A 21 -2.53 6.32 -4.94
N GLU A 22 -3.47 5.45 -5.32
CA GLU A 22 -4.84 5.85 -5.64
C GLU A 22 -5.56 6.45 -4.43
N LEU A 23 -5.46 5.82 -3.26
CA LEU A 23 -6.10 6.34 -2.03
C LEU A 23 -5.51 7.68 -1.59
N TYR A 24 -4.19 7.86 -1.69
CA TYR A 24 -3.56 9.15 -1.41
C TYR A 24 -3.95 10.22 -2.43
N SER A 25 -4.17 9.86 -3.70
CA SER A 25 -4.70 10.79 -4.71
C SER A 25 -6.11 11.26 -4.38
N GLU A 26 -7.02 10.35 -4.00
CA GLU A 26 -8.37 10.73 -3.56
C GLU A 26 -8.35 11.51 -2.24
N PHE A 27 -7.45 11.18 -1.32
CA PHE A 27 -7.23 11.94 -0.09
C PHE A 27 -6.91 13.42 -0.39
N GLN A 28 -6.00 13.68 -1.34
CA GLN A 28 -5.67 15.06 -1.73
C GLN A 28 -6.91 15.80 -2.26
N LYS A 29 -7.74 15.14 -3.07
CA LYS A 29 -9.00 15.73 -3.56
C LYS A 29 -9.99 16.02 -2.42
N ALA A 30 -10.11 15.11 -1.45
CA ALA A 30 -10.95 15.31 -0.28
C ALA A 30 -10.48 16.52 0.55
N MET A 31 -9.16 16.64 0.76
CA MET A 31 -8.53 17.80 1.40
C MET A 31 -8.80 19.11 0.65
N GLU A 32 -8.67 19.12 -0.68
CA GLU A 32 -8.98 20.28 -1.53
C GLU A 32 -10.45 20.69 -1.41
N ASN A 33 -11.36 19.71 -1.29
CA ASN A 33 -12.79 19.93 -1.10
C ASN A 33 -13.20 20.23 0.35
N ARG A 34 -12.24 20.23 1.29
CA ARG A 34 -12.47 20.39 2.74
C ARG A 34 -13.42 19.34 3.31
N ASP A 35 -13.38 18.13 2.75
CA ASP A 35 -14.07 16.96 3.27
C ASP A 35 -13.14 16.22 4.24
N ASP A 36 -13.05 16.75 5.47
CA ASP A 36 -12.13 16.22 6.49
C ASP A 36 -12.47 14.77 6.89
N ALA A 37 -13.74 14.37 6.77
CA ALA A 37 -14.19 13.02 7.14
C ALA A 37 -13.70 11.99 6.12
N ASP A 38 -13.90 12.25 4.83
CA ASP A 38 -13.42 11.37 3.76
C ASP A 38 -11.89 11.39 3.69
N ALA A 39 -11.27 12.56 3.88
CA ALA A 39 -9.81 12.66 3.92
C ALA A 39 -9.22 11.77 5.03
N ALA A 40 -9.69 11.88 6.28
CA ALA A 40 -9.19 11.06 7.37
C ALA A 40 -9.40 9.55 7.13
N LEU A 41 -10.52 9.17 6.51
CA LEU A 41 -10.79 7.77 6.17
C LEU A 41 -9.80 7.26 5.11
N LEU A 42 -9.58 8.02 4.04
CA LEU A 42 -8.70 7.65 2.93
C LEU A 42 -7.24 7.55 3.39
N GLU A 43 -6.76 8.53 4.15
CA GLU A 43 -5.41 8.52 4.73
C GLU A 43 -5.19 7.30 5.63
N THR A 44 -6.12 7.04 6.56
CA THR A 44 -6.01 5.89 7.48
C THR A 44 -5.94 4.57 6.72
N ARG A 45 -6.72 4.42 5.62
CA ARG A 45 -6.71 3.19 4.82
C ARG A 45 -5.44 3.07 3.98
N ALA A 46 -4.96 4.16 3.39
CA ALA A 46 -3.71 4.18 2.64
C ALA A 46 -2.53 3.78 3.53
N GLU A 47 -2.44 4.33 4.74
CA GLU A 47 -1.38 4.03 5.71
C GLU A 47 -1.35 2.54 6.10
N ILE A 48 -2.52 1.95 6.40
CA ILE A 48 -2.62 0.52 6.74
C ILE A 48 -2.14 -0.36 5.59
N LEU A 49 -2.55 -0.05 4.35
CA LEU A 49 -2.17 -0.84 3.17
C LEU A 49 -0.68 -0.65 2.84
N PHE A 50 -0.14 0.55 3.05
CA PHE A 50 1.29 0.81 2.90
C PHE A 50 2.10 -0.05 3.88
N GLN A 51 1.73 -0.08 5.16
CA GLN A 51 2.40 -0.93 6.16
C GLN A 51 2.33 -2.42 5.80
N GLN A 52 1.21 -2.88 5.22
CA GLN A 52 1.10 -4.26 4.73
C GLN A 52 2.00 -4.53 3.51
N ALA A 53 2.15 -3.56 2.61
CA ALA A 53 3.09 -3.66 1.50
C ALA A 53 4.54 -3.73 2.00
N GLU A 54 4.91 -2.86 2.95
CA GLU A 54 6.24 -2.85 3.57
C GLU A 54 6.56 -4.18 4.29
N ALA A 55 5.57 -4.78 4.95
CA ALA A 55 5.74 -6.11 5.55
C ALA A 55 6.02 -7.19 4.50
N ILE A 56 5.44 -7.10 3.29
CA ILE A 56 5.69 -8.05 2.20
C ILE A 56 7.11 -7.90 1.66
N ILE A 57 7.58 -6.66 1.43
CA ILE A 57 8.94 -6.44 0.90
C ILE A 57 10.01 -6.85 1.91
N ALA A 58 9.80 -6.58 3.20
CA ALA A 58 10.70 -7.03 4.27
C ALA A 58 10.88 -8.57 4.27
N VAL A 59 9.79 -9.33 4.10
CA VAL A 59 9.87 -10.80 3.99
C VAL A 59 10.63 -11.24 2.73
N LEU A 60 10.48 -10.52 1.61
CA LEU A 60 11.23 -10.81 0.38
C LEU A 60 12.74 -10.53 0.56
N GLU A 61 13.08 -9.44 1.26
CA GLU A 61 14.47 -9.05 1.54
C GLU A 61 15.16 -10.02 2.50
N GLU A 62 14.50 -10.41 3.60
CA GLU A 62 15.01 -11.38 4.58
C GLU A 62 15.31 -12.76 3.97
N GLN A 63 14.60 -13.14 2.91
CA GLN A 63 14.81 -14.42 2.22
C GLN A 63 15.91 -14.36 1.15
N ASN A 64 16.35 -13.16 0.79
CA ASN A 64 17.42 -12.92 -0.19
C ASN A 64 18.76 -12.51 0.46
N GLY A 65 18.77 -12.22 1.76
CA GLY A 65 19.98 -12.02 2.59
C GLY A 65 20.51 -13.32 3.17
#